data_AF-A0A9P0NSE5-F1
#
_entry.id   AF-A0A9P0NSE5-F1
#
_cell.length_a   1.000
_cell.length_b   1.000
_cell.length_c   1.000
_cell.angle_alpha   90.00
_cell.angle_beta   90.00
_cell.angle_gamma   90.00
#
_symmetry.space_group_name_H-M   'P 1'
#
loop_
_entity.id
_entity.type
_entity.pdbx_description
1 polymer ?
#
loop_
_entity_poly.entity_id
_entity_poly.type
_entity_poly.pdbx_seq_one_letter_code
_entity_poly.pdbx_strand_id
1 'polypeptide(L)'
;MRGLFKKNLIAIIVCVLWCCTVTLALRLNIQSPKWVHQISNDNLTGIPKSVLKLQDRFLYPTRVFLQNMFSSQYQIDKSRMLKRTQEKVQKSFKFFCDTNGTRSETRPTSVHELRPGDIDIIGSVGDSLTVGTGSFSYFLPQLVVDHRGTSWSAGGKGTWREFLTIPNILKVFNPKLIGYAYGDAVAEQRFSQFNVAEVGALSRDLPFMTRELVKRIKNDERTNITEDWKLISIMMSSNTFCLELCYEDYSIYAEKHRQEVLTALLYIKEHLPRTIVNLILSPNLEILLKFKNLPTICFFTHIVECPCLYAIQYKDKLSDYIKVMKQFQEVEKELVRIF
;
A
#
# COMPACT_ATOMS: atom_id res chain seq x y z
N MET A 1 -37.62 13.25 4.24
CA MET A 1 -36.48 14.19 4.07
C MET A 1 -35.45 14.16 5.21
N ARG A 2 -35.78 14.45 6.48
CA ARG A 2 -34.80 14.57 7.61
C ARG A 2 -33.76 13.43 7.74
N GLY A 3 -34.08 12.19 7.37
CA GLY A 3 -33.15 11.05 7.45
C GLY A 3 -31.96 11.07 6.48
N LEU A 4 -32.08 11.72 5.31
CA LEU A 4 -30.98 11.79 4.33
C LEU A 4 -29.89 12.75 4.80
N PHE A 5 -30.28 13.93 5.29
CA PHE A 5 -29.36 14.95 5.79
C PHE A 5 -28.50 14.47 6.96
N LYS A 6 -29.03 13.67 7.90
CA LYS A 6 -28.21 13.08 8.97
C LYS A 6 -27.12 12.15 8.44
N LYS A 7 -27.41 11.33 7.41
CA LYS A 7 -26.40 10.45 6.80
C LYS A 7 -25.32 11.25 6.06
N ASN A 8 -25.73 12.29 5.32
CA ASN A 8 -24.78 13.17 4.62
C ASN A 8 -23.92 13.98 5.61
N LEU A 9 -24.48 14.48 6.72
CA LEU A 9 -23.71 15.19 7.74
C LEU A 9 -22.69 14.28 8.44
N ILE A 10 -23.06 13.03 8.76
CA ILE A 10 -22.11 12.04 9.29
C ILE A 10 -21.03 11.70 8.25
N ALA A 11 -21.39 11.55 6.97
CA ALA A 11 -20.41 11.33 5.91
C ALA A 11 -19.45 12.52 5.74
N ILE A 12 -19.95 13.76 5.83
CA ILE A 12 -19.13 14.98 5.83
C ILE A 12 -18.22 15.02 7.05
N ILE A 13 -18.71 14.70 8.26
CA ILE A 13 -17.89 14.66 9.48
C ILE A 13 -16.81 13.56 9.38
N VAL A 14 -17.12 12.38 8.84
CA VAL A 14 -16.14 11.32 8.62
C VAL A 14 -15.13 11.70 7.53
N CYS A 15 -15.57 12.34 6.44
CA CYS A 15 -14.64 12.89 5.44
C CYS A 15 -13.77 14.01 6.03
N VAL A 16 -14.30 14.91 6.86
CA VAL A 16 -13.50 15.94 7.54
C VAL A 16 -12.53 15.32 8.54
N LEU A 17 -12.92 14.31 9.31
CA LEU A 17 -12.01 13.57 10.20
C LEU A 17 -10.92 12.82 9.41
N TRP A 18 -11.28 12.22 8.28
CA TRP A 18 -10.34 11.53 7.40
C TRP A 18 -9.37 12.51 6.72
N CYS A 19 -9.88 13.60 6.15
CA CYS A 19 -9.08 14.72 5.69
C CYS A 19 -8.21 15.28 6.81
N CYS A 20 -8.66 15.37 8.06
CA CYS A 20 -7.81 15.77 9.19
C CYS A 20 -6.72 14.73 9.51
N THR A 21 -6.97 13.42 9.39
CA THR A 21 -5.89 12.42 9.51
C THR A 21 -4.88 12.49 8.37
N VAL A 22 -5.31 12.87 7.15
CA VAL A 22 -4.42 13.08 5.99
C VAL A 22 -3.68 14.43 6.08
N THR A 23 -4.35 15.50 6.51
CA THR A 23 -3.73 16.85 6.64
C THR A 23 -2.91 17.03 7.91
N LEU A 24 -3.03 16.16 8.93
CA LEU A 24 -2.01 16.10 10.00
C LEU A 24 -0.64 15.62 9.49
N ALA A 25 -0.58 14.98 8.31
CA ALA A 25 0.68 14.71 7.60
C ALA A 25 1.17 15.93 6.76
N LEU A 26 0.35 16.98 6.59
CA LEU A 26 0.76 18.23 5.97
C LEU A 26 1.13 19.29 7.03
N ARG A 27 2.45 19.50 7.20
CA ARG A 27 3.10 20.62 7.92
C ARG A 27 2.87 20.71 9.44
N LEU A 28 3.51 19.80 10.21
CA LEU A 28 3.99 20.13 11.57
C LEU A 28 5.41 19.60 11.80
N ASN A 29 6.35 20.52 12.08
CA ASN A 29 7.79 20.27 12.23
C ASN A 29 8.23 20.44 13.70
N ILE A 30 8.00 19.42 14.56
CA ILE A 30 8.20 19.47 16.03
C ILE A 30 8.62 18.06 16.57
N GLN A 31 9.31 17.93 17.71
CA GLN A 31 10.08 16.71 18.11
C GLN A 31 9.51 15.82 19.26
N SER A 32 10.05 14.59 19.42
CA SER A 32 9.43 13.34 19.98
C SER A 32 9.61 13.06 21.48
N PRO A 33 8.83 12.16 22.14
CA PRO A 33 9.16 10.71 22.28
C PRO A 33 7.83 9.87 22.46
N LYS A 34 7.63 8.75 23.18
CA LYS A 34 8.33 8.01 24.28
C LYS A 34 8.09 6.48 24.29
N TRP A 35 7.20 5.95 23.45
CA TRP A 35 7.00 4.50 23.25
C TRP A 35 7.64 4.00 21.93
N VAL A 36 7.95 4.94 21.04
CA VAL A 36 9.02 4.91 20.00
C VAL A 36 10.38 4.40 20.52
N HIS A 37 10.57 4.25 21.84
CA HIS A 37 11.80 3.77 22.48
C HIS A 37 12.08 2.25 22.40
N GLN A 38 11.37 1.49 21.57
CA GLN A 38 11.70 0.09 21.25
C GLN A 38 12.13 -0.11 19.79
N ILE A 39 12.58 0.96 19.13
CA ILE A 39 13.21 0.93 17.80
C ILE A 39 14.71 1.16 17.99
N SER A 40 15.56 0.39 17.31
CA SER A 40 17.02 0.47 17.39
C SER A 40 17.57 1.72 16.69
N ASN A 41 17.50 2.85 17.40
CA ASN A 41 18.20 4.15 17.29
C ASN A 41 18.38 4.89 15.94
N ASP A 42 18.42 4.24 14.79
CA ASP A 42 18.91 4.87 13.56
C ASP A 42 17.80 5.61 12.78
N ASN A 43 17.81 6.93 12.96
CA ASN A 43 17.17 7.96 12.10
C ASN A 43 15.63 8.08 12.14
N LEU A 44 15.10 8.51 13.30
CA LEU A 44 13.72 9.04 13.48
C LEU A 44 13.67 10.26 14.43
N THR A 45 14.23 11.40 14.01
CA THR A 45 14.56 12.54 14.90
C THR A 45 13.53 13.69 14.95
N GLY A 46 12.37 13.60 14.29
CA GLY A 46 11.55 14.78 13.95
C GLY A 46 10.01 14.74 14.09
N ILE A 47 9.42 13.80 14.84
CA ILE A 47 7.94 13.70 15.00
C ILE A 47 7.48 14.19 16.41
N PRO A 48 6.38 14.93 16.61
CA PRO A 48 6.11 15.65 17.88
C PRO A 48 5.70 14.79 19.10
N LYS A 49 6.13 15.16 20.32
CA LYS A 49 5.73 14.53 21.61
C LYS A 49 4.22 14.39 21.76
N SER A 50 3.50 15.43 21.32
CA SER A 50 2.06 15.59 21.40
C SER A 50 1.33 14.83 20.30
N VAL A 51 1.87 14.83 19.08
CA VAL A 51 1.30 14.10 17.93
C VAL A 51 1.41 12.59 18.11
N LEU A 52 2.53 12.10 18.64
CA LEU A 52 2.65 10.70 19.04
C LEU A 52 1.57 10.36 20.08
N LYS A 53 1.52 11.05 21.24
CA LYS A 53 0.44 10.83 22.23
C LYS A 53 -0.99 10.96 21.68
N LEU A 54 -1.22 11.79 20.66
CA LEU A 54 -2.51 11.93 19.97
C LEU A 54 -2.80 10.70 19.08
N GLN A 55 -1.80 10.18 18.37
CA GLN A 55 -1.88 8.95 17.59
C GLN A 55 -2.29 7.78 18.49
N ASP A 56 -1.48 7.45 19.50
CA ASP A 56 -1.67 6.25 20.33
C ASP A 56 -2.96 6.29 21.16
N ARG A 57 -3.29 7.46 21.72
CA ARG A 57 -4.42 7.61 22.66
C ARG A 57 -5.76 7.83 21.97
N PHE A 58 -5.78 8.38 20.75
CA PHE A 58 -7.02 8.76 20.07
C PHE A 58 -7.08 8.32 18.62
N LEU A 59 -6.12 8.66 17.76
CA LEU A 59 -6.27 8.42 16.31
C LEU A 59 -6.21 6.94 15.94
N TYR A 60 -5.22 6.19 16.45
CA TYR A 60 -5.11 4.74 16.21
C TYR A 60 -6.29 3.95 16.79
N PRO A 61 -6.71 4.14 18.07
CA PRO A 61 -7.92 3.52 18.60
C PRO A 61 -9.18 3.87 17.79
N THR A 62 -9.31 5.12 17.31
CA THR A 62 -10.43 5.55 16.47
C THR A 62 -10.37 4.92 15.08
N ARG A 63 -9.20 4.82 14.45
CA ARG A 63 -8.99 4.17 13.15
C ARG A 63 -9.35 2.68 13.23
N VAL A 64 -8.89 1.98 14.26
CA VAL A 64 -9.24 0.57 14.52
C VAL A 64 -10.74 0.41 14.81
N PHE A 65 -11.35 1.30 15.61
CA PHE A 65 -12.79 1.27 15.87
C PHE A 65 -13.62 1.49 14.59
N LEU A 66 -13.26 2.48 13.77
CA LEU A 66 -13.93 2.75 12.50
C LEU A 66 -13.72 1.61 11.49
N GLN A 67 -12.51 1.06 11.38
CA GLN A 67 -12.26 -0.13 10.56
C GLN A 67 -13.12 -1.32 11.03
N ASN A 68 -13.23 -1.57 12.34
CA ASN A 68 -14.05 -2.66 12.86
C ASN A 68 -15.56 -2.40 12.69
N MET A 69 -16.00 -1.14 12.71
CA MET A 69 -17.39 -0.74 12.43
C MET A 69 -17.75 -0.89 10.94
N PHE A 70 -16.80 -0.61 10.04
CA PHE A 70 -17.03 -0.65 8.60
C PHE A 70 -16.54 -1.92 7.91
N SER A 71 -15.71 -2.77 8.52
CA SER A 71 -15.37 -4.09 7.98
C SER A 71 -16.57 -5.02 8.09
N SER A 72 -16.99 -5.62 6.98
CA SER A 72 -18.13 -6.53 6.98
C SER A 72 -18.13 -7.48 5.78
N GLN A 73 -18.32 -8.77 6.06
CA GLN A 73 -18.45 -9.81 5.02
C GLN A 73 -19.60 -9.51 4.03
N TYR A 74 -20.66 -8.83 4.47
CA TYR A 74 -21.75 -8.35 3.62
C TYR A 74 -21.27 -7.48 2.44
N GLN A 75 -20.18 -6.71 2.59
CA GLN A 75 -19.66 -5.86 1.52
C GLN A 75 -19.01 -6.68 0.42
N ILE A 76 -18.25 -7.71 0.81
CA ILE A 76 -17.63 -8.67 -0.10
C ILE A 76 -18.72 -9.44 -0.86
N ASP A 77 -19.76 -9.90 -0.16
CA ASP A 77 -20.84 -10.67 -0.80
C ASP A 77 -21.75 -9.81 -1.67
N LYS A 78 -21.99 -8.54 -1.30
CA LYS A 78 -22.60 -7.54 -2.18
C LYS A 78 -21.74 -7.27 -3.42
N SER A 79 -20.40 -7.22 -3.29
CA SER A 79 -19.50 -7.05 -4.44
C SER A 79 -19.52 -8.26 -5.37
N ARG A 80 -19.63 -9.48 -4.81
CA ARG A 80 -19.84 -10.72 -5.57
C ARG A 80 -21.18 -10.69 -6.32
N MET A 81 -22.28 -10.34 -5.65
CA MET A 81 -23.61 -10.19 -6.28
C MET A 81 -23.62 -9.16 -7.42
N LEU A 82 -22.87 -8.06 -7.28
CA LEU A 82 -22.76 -7.01 -8.29
C LEU A 82 -21.70 -7.27 -9.36
N LYS A 83 -21.10 -8.48 -9.40
CA LYS A 83 -19.99 -8.86 -10.29
C LYS A 83 -18.81 -7.87 -10.30
N ARG A 84 -18.51 -7.30 -9.13
CA ARG A 84 -17.37 -6.39 -8.88
C ARG A 84 -16.14 -7.11 -8.31
N THR A 85 -16.18 -8.43 -8.23
CA THR A 85 -15.04 -9.28 -7.86
C THR A 85 -14.73 -10.23 -9.00
N GLN A 86 -13.55 -10.85 -8.95
CA GLN A 86 -13.28 -12.10 -9.66
C GLN A 86 -14.45 -13.10 -9.49
N GLU A 87 -14.82 -13.81 -10.56
CA GLU A 87 -15.78 -14.91 -10.46
C GLU A 87 -15.13 -16.11 -9.73
N LYS A 88 -15.88 -16.77 -8.83
CA LYS A 88 -15.33 -17.85 -8.00
C LYS A 88 -15.01 -19.08 -8.83
N VAL A 89 -13.74 -19.45 -8.90
CA VAL A 89 -13.29 -20.67 -9.57
C VAL A 89 -13.66 -21.87 -8.71
N GLN A 90 -14.28 -22.91 -9.31
CA GLN A 90 -14.70 -24.09 -8.55
C GLN A 90 -13.49 -24.92 -8.09
N LYS A 91 -13.65 -25.71 -7.02
CA LYS A 91 -12.59 -26.60 -6.50
C LYS A 91 -12.18 -27.70 -7.50
N SER A 92 -13.07 -28.07 -8.41
CA SER A 92 -12.86 -29.03 -9.51
C SER A 92 -11.84 -28.57 -10.55
N PHE A 93 -11.71 -27.25 -10.79
CA PHE A 93 -10.65 -26.73 -11.66
C PHE A 93 -9.30 -26.84 -10.97
N LYS A 94 -8.33 -27.44 -11.66
CA LYS A 94 -6.91 -27.42 -11.29
C LYS A 94 -6.36 -25.99 -11.37
N PHE A 95 -5.17 -25.77 -10.82
CA PHE A 95 -4.43 -24.53 -11.09
C PHE A 95 -4.01 -24.48 -12.57
N PHE A 96 -3.81 -23.27 -13.10
CA PHE A 96 -3.54 -23.07 -14.54
C PHE A 96 -2.07 -23.25 -14.95
N CYS A 97 -1.15 -23.31 -13.98
CA CYS A 97 0.23 -23.78 -14.20
C CYS A 97 0.38 -25.22 -13.69
N ASP A 98 1.41 -25.92 -14.15
CA ASP A 98 1.87 -27.15 -13.49
C ASP A 98 2.31 -26.84 -12.04
N THR A 99 2.10 -27.80 -11.15
CA THR A 99 2.41 -27.75 -9.72
C THR A 99 3.38 -28.85 -9.29
N ASN A 100 3.93 -29.63 -10.24
CA ASN A 100 4.98 -30.62 -9.97
C ASN A 100 6.36 -29.95 -9.87
N GLY A 101 7.20 -30.37 -8.92
CA GLY A 101 8.60 -29.93 -8.81
C GLY A 101 8.83 -28.43 -8.59
N THR A 102 7.79 -27.68 -8.19
CA THR A 102 7.81 -26.20 -8.15
C THR A 102 8.58 -25.60 -6.98
N ARG A 103 9.08 -26.42 -6.05
CA ARG A 103 10.07 -26.07 -5.04
C ARG A 103 11.33 -26.91 -5.29
N SER A 104 12.50 -26.32 -5.11
CA SER A 104 13.79 -26.97 -5.27
C SER A 104 14.10 -27.88 -4.07
N GLU A 105 14.85 -28.96 -4.29
CA GLU A 105 15.20 -29.95 -3.25
C GLU A 105 16.14 -29.34 -2.20
N THR A 106 17.13 -28.57 -2.67
CA THR A 106 17.93 -27.64 -1.88
C THR A 106 17.44 -26.22 -2.11
N ARG A 107 17.60 -25.32 -1.14
CA ARG A 107 17.33 -23.89 -1.38
C ARG A 107 18.39 -23.33 -2.35
N PRO A 108 18.00 -22.69 -3.46
CA PRO A 108 18.97 -22.10 -4.38
C PRO A 108 19.67 -20.89 -3.74
N THR A 109 20.91 -20.65 -4.15
CA THR A 109 21.68 -19.45 -3.74
C THR A 109 21.62 -18.35 -4.79
N SER A 110 21.31 -18.69 -6.05
CA SER A 110 21.13 -17.75 -7.16
C SER A 110 19.66 -17.49 -7.47
N VAL A 111 19.35 -16.25 -7.86
CA VAL A 111 18.00 -15.88 -8.35
C VAL A 111 17.66 -16.58 -9.69
N HIS A 112 18.68 -16.97 -10.47
CA HIS A 112 18.50 -17.65 -11.76
C HIS A 112 18.04 -19.11 -11.63
N GLU A 113 18.12 -19.68 -10.41
CA GLU A 113 17.71 -21.05 -10.10
C GLU A 113 16.36 -21.10 -9.37
N LEU A 114 15.79 -19.93 -9.01
CA LEU A 114 14.67 -19.82 -8.10
C LEU A 114 13.34 -20.28 -8.73
N ARG A 115 12.66 -21.22 -8.07
CA ARG A 115 11.32 -21.69 -8.48
C ARG A 115 10.22 -20.99 -7.65
N PRO A 116 8.97 -20.91 -8.15
CA PRO A 116 7.88 -20.24 -7.42
C PRO A 116 7.60 -20.77 -6.01
N GLY A 117 7.94 -22.03 -5.72
CA GLY A 117 7.81 -22.66 -4.41
C GLY A 117 8.99 -22.44 -3.45
N ASP A 118 10.08 -21.85 -3.93
CA ASP A 118 11.26 -21.49 -3.11
C ASP A 118 11.09 -20.13 -2.41
N ILE A 119 10.17 -19.28 -2.90
CA ILE A 119 9.79 -18.03 -2.24
C ILE A 119 9.07 -18.37 -0.94
N ASP A 120 9.72 -18.06 0.19
CA ASP A 120 9.24 -18.37 1.55
C ASP A 120 8.52 -17.16 2.19
N ILE A 121 8.87 -15.92 1.80
CA ILE A 121 8.38 -14.68 2.42
C ILE A 121 7.82 -13.71 1.36
N ILE A 122 6.64 -13.13 1.61
CA ILE A 122 6.14 -11.94 0.91
C ILE A 122 6.20 -10.72 1.83
N GLY A 123 6.59 -9.56 1.30
CA GLY A 123 6.38 -8.25 1.92
C GLY A 123 5.97 -7.18 0.90
N SER A 124 5.47 -6.04 1.38
CA SER A 124 5.18 -4.91 0.49
C SER A 124 5.28 -3.55 1.15
N VAL A 125 5.71 -2.56 0.36
CA VAL A 125 5.81 -1.14 0.69
C VAL A 125 4.99 -0.37 -0.35
N GLY A 126 4.26 0.67 0.08
CA GLY A 126 3.51 1.49 -0.88
C GLY A 126 2.38 2.32 -0.28
N ASP A 127 1.53 2.86 -1.14
CA ASP A 127 0.41 3.71 -0.74
C ASP A 127 -0.91 2.92 -0.52
N SER A 128 -2.03 3.66 -0.49
CA SER A 128 -3.40 3.16 -0.36
C SER A 128 -3.78 2.06 -1.38
N LEU A 129 -3.15 2.03 -2.56
CA LEU A 129 -3.35 0.98 -3.56
C LEU A 129 -2.73 -0.35 -3.12
N THR A 130 -1.54 -0.30 -2.49
CA THR A 130 -0.84 -1.47 -1.92
C THR A 130 -1.50 -1.93 -0.61
N VAL A 131 -2.19 -1.04 0.10
CA VAL A 131 -3.12 -1.38 1.20
C VAL A 131 -4.38 -2.10 0.69
N GLY A 132 -4.78 -1.92 -0.57
CA GLY A 132 -6.05 -2.44 -1.13
C GLY A 132 -7.28 -1.60 -0.76
N THR A 133 -7.06 -0.32 -0.42
CA THR A 133 -8.09 0.63 0.04
C THR A 133 -9.27 0.69 -0.95
N GLY A 134 -10.50 0.69 -0.43
CA GLY A 134 -11.71 0.83 -1.24
C GLY A 134 -12.18 -0.42 -1.99
N SER A 135 -11.45 -1.55 -1.96
CA SER A 135 -11.78 -2.80 -2.69
C SER A 135 -13.24 -3.28 -2.58
N PHE A 136 -13.91 -3.07 -1.43
CA PHE A 136 -15.32 -3.42 -1.24
C PHE A 136 -16.20 -2.22 -0.81
N SER A 137 -15.74 -0.99 -1.08
CA SER A 137 -16.43 0.24 -0.71
C SER A 137 -17.57 0.65 -1.65
N TYR A 138 -18.57 1.31 -1.07
CA TYR A 138 -19.79 1.82 -1.71
C TYR A 138 -20.10 3.28 -1.34
N PHE A 139 -19.57 3.78 -0.23
CA PHE A 139 -19.69 5.17 0.23
C PHE A 139 -18.43 5.56 1.03
N LEU A 140 -18.04 6.84 0.99
CA LEU A 140 -16.70 7.31 1.40
C LEU A 140 -16.26 6.89 2.83
N PRO A 141 -17.12 6.92 3.87
CA PRO A 141 -16.79 6.34 5.18
C PRO A 141 -16.22 4.90 5.19
N GLN A 142 -16.46 4.07 4.17
CA GLN A 142 -15.88 2.73 4.08
C GLN A 142 -14.41 2.71 3.61
N LEU A 143 -13.88 3.82 3.11
CA LEU A 143 -12.47 3.96 2.74
C LEU A 143 -11.51 3.88 3.94
N VAL A 144 -12.03 3.94 5.17
CA VAL A 144 -11.29 3.69 6.42
C VAL A 144 -10.97 2.19 6.65
N VAL A 145 -11.43 1.29 5.77
CA VAL A 145 -11.16 -0.14 5.86
C VAL A 145 -9.97 -0.52 4.99
N ASP A 146 -8.84 -0.81 5.64
CA ASP A 146 -7.62 -1.27 4.99
C ASP A 146 -7.78 -2.76 4.61
N HIS A 147 -8.28 -3.05 3.40
CA HIS A 147 -8.50 -4.42 2.90
C HIS A 147 -7.19 -5.16 2.53
N ARG A 148 -6.15 -5.10 3.36
CA ARG A 148 -4.81 -5.65 3.08
C ARG A 148 -4.83 -7.11 2.69
N GLY A 149 -5.70 -7.91 3.32
CA GLY A 149 -5.89 -9.32 3.02
C GLY A 149 -6.35 -9.63 1.60
N THR A 150 -6.92 -8.67 0.86
CA THR A 150 -7.26 -8.79 -0.57
C THR A 150 -6.44 -7.86 -1.46
N SER A 151 -5.41 -7.20 -0.93
CA SER A 151 -4.44 -6.47 -1.75
C SER A 151 -3.76 -7.41 -2.74
N TRP A 152 -3.60 -6.95 -3.98
CA TRP A 152 -3.08 -7.75 -5.08
C TRP A 152 -1.64 -8.24 -4.84
N SER A 153 -0.81 -7.47 -4.13
CA SER A 153 0.62 -7.73 -3.91
C SER A 153 0.91 -8.54 -2.64
N ALA A 154 0.17 -8.30 -1.56
CA ALA A 154 0.45 -8.89 -0.23
C ALA A 154 -0.79 -9.38 0.54
N GLY A 155 -1.96 -9.46 -0.09
CA GLY A 155 -3.15 -10.06 0.51
C GLY A 155 -3.17 -11.59 0.35
N GLY A 156 -3.46 -12.31 1.43
CA GLY A 156 -3.58 -13.78 1.43
C GLY A 156 -4.91 -14.31 1.98
N LYS A 157 -5.97 -13.50 2.01
CA LYS A 157 -7.33 -13.90 2.39
C LYS A 157 -7.85 -14.94 1.38
N GLY A 158 -8.34 -16.07 1.87
CA GLY A 158 -8.86 -17.15 1.02
C GLY A 158 -7.77 -17.82 0.15
N THR A 159 -8.09 -17.99 -1.15
CA THR A 159 -7.21 -18.61 -2.16
C THR A 159 -7.39 -17.92 -3.52
N TRP A 160 -6.55 -18.27 -4.51
CA TRP A 160 -6.62 -17.71 -5.87
C TRP A 160 -7.98 -17.94 -6.57
N ARG A 161 -8.77 -18.90 -6.07
CA ARG A 161 -10.13 -19.19 -6.54
C ARG A 161 -11.18 -18.19 -6.06
N GLU A 162 -10.86 -17.35 -5.08
CA GLU A 162 -11.74 -16.32 -4.52
C GLU A 162 -11.18 -14.90 -4.63
N PHE A 163 -9.86 -14.74 -4.53
CA PHE A 163 -9.15 -13.47 -4.66
C PHE A 163 -7.80 -13.70 -5.34
N LEU A 164 -7.64 -13.22 -6.57
CA LEU A 164 -6.40 -13.32 -7.33
C LEU A 164 -5.38 -12.30 -6.81
N THR A 165 -4.41 -12.79 -6.02
CA THR A 165 -3.32 -12.01 -5.45
C THR A 165 -2.01 -12.81 -5.56
N ILE A 166 -0.86 -12.14 -5.51
CA ILE A 166 0.46 -12.80 -5.56
C ILE A 166 0.60 -13.86 -4.45
N PRO A 167 0.27 -13.60 -3.16
CA PRO A 167 0.34 -14.64 -2.13
C PRO A 167 -0.67 -15.79 -2.34
N ASN A 168 -1.86 -15.50 -2.88
CA ASN A 168 -2.85 -16.55 -3.15
C ASN A 168 -2.46 -17.46 -4.32
N ILE A 169 -1.63 -16.97 -5.25
CA ILE A 169 -0.95 -17.77 -6.27
C ILE A 169 0.22 -18.54 -5.64
N LEU A 170 1.13 -17.87 -4.95
CA LEU A 170 2.34 -18.49 -4.40
C LEU A 170 2.05 -19.57 -3.35
N LYS A 171 0.96 -19.46 -2.58
CA LYS A 171 0.47 -20.54 -1.69
C LYS A 171 0.16 -21.87 -2.41
N VAL A 172 -0.01 -21.89 -3.73
CA VAL A 172 -0.16 -23.13 -4.52
C VAL A 172 1.20 -23.84 -4.65
N PHE A 173 2.29 -23.09 -4.79
CA PHE A 173 3.64 -23.61 -4.97
C PHE A 173 4.41 -23.79 -3.65
N ASN A 174 4.12 -22.93 -2.66
CA ASN A 174 4.64 -23.01 -1.30
C ASN A 174 3.52 -22.81 -0.27
N PRO A 175 2.88 -23.90 0.22
CA PRO A 175 1.89 -23.80 1.29
C PRO A 175 2.42 -23.26 2.62
N LYS A 176 3.75 -23.15 2.81
CA LYS A 176 4.40 -22.60 4.01
C LYS A 176 4.71 -21.10 3.92
N LEU A 177 4.35 -20.44 2.82
CA LEU A 177 4.55 -19.01 2.60
C LEU A 177 4.07 -18.16 3.79
N ILE A 178 4.83 -17.13 4.17
CA ILE A 178 4.48 -16.18 5.25
C ILE A 178 4.54 -14.71 4.79
N GLY A 179 4.12 -13.79 5.66
CA GLY A 179 4.24 -12.34 5.46
C GLY A 179 3.05 -11.65 4.78
N TYR A 180 2.14 -12.40 4.15
CA TYR A 180 0.91 -11.86 3.59
C TYR A 180 -0.14 -11.52 4.65
N ALA A 181 -0.93 -10.48 4.42
CA ALA A 181 -2.02 -10.07 5.30
C ALA A 181 -3.21 -11.07 5.24
N TYR A 182 -3.85 -11.33 6.37
CA TYR A 182 -4.92 -12.33 6.48
C TYR A 182 -6.34 -11.80 6.21
N GLY A 183 -6.56 -10.50 6.40
CA GLY A 183 -7.88 -9.88 6.37
C GLY A 183 -7.81 -8.36 6.31
N ASP A 184 -8.89 -7.70 6.73
CA ASP A 184 -8.91 -6.24 6.83
C ASP A 184 -8.10 -5.85 8.09
N ALA A 185 -7.09 -4.98 7.94
CA ALA A 185 -6.12 -4.70 9.00
C ALA A 185 -5.38 -3.37 8.75
N VAL A 186 -5.19 -2.55 9.80
CA VAL A 186 -4.26 -1.41 9.73
C VAL A 186 -2.81 -1.88 9.90
N ALA A 187 -1.81 -1.08 9.50
CA ALA A 187 -0.43 -1.56 9.40
C ALA A 187 0.14 -2.03 10.75
N GLU A 188 -0.27 -1.45 11.87
CA GLU A 188 0.22 -1.79 13.22
C GLU A 188 -0.42 -3.07 13.78
N GLN A 189 -1.53 -3.55 13.21
CA GLN A 189 -2.19 -4.79 13.64
C GLN A 189 -1.42 -6.02 13.14
N ARG A 190 -1.25 -7.04 13.99
CA ARG A 190 -0.58 -8.32 13.66
C ARG A 190 -1.05 -8.97 12.35
N PHE A 191 -2.30 -8.75 11.95
CA PHE A 191 -2.90 -9.29 10.73
C PHE A 191 -2.44 -8.64 9.41
N SER A 192 -1.77 -7.49 9.45
CA SER A 192 -1.12 -6.86 8.28
C SER A 192 0.18 -7.56 7.88
N GLN A 193 0.82 -8.26 8.81
CA GLN A 193 2.07 -9.00 8.64
C GLN A 193 3.18 -8.09 8.06
N PHE A 194 3.68 -8.39 6.85
CA PHE A 194 4.73 -7.63 6.18
C PHE A 194 4.19 -6.71 5.06
N ASN A 195 2.86 -6.44 5.04
CA ASN A 195 2.31 -5.31 4.29
C ASN A 195 2.39 -4.03 5.14
N VAL A 196 3.46 -3.27 4.94
CA VAL A 196 3.75 -1.99 5.63
C VAL A 196 3.33 -0.77 4.80
N ALA A 197 2.54 -0.95 3.74
CA ALA A 197 2.00 0.15 2.95
C ALA A 197 1.10 1.05 3.81
N GLU A 198 0.94 2.34 3.48
CA GLU A 198 0.06 3.22 4.25
C GLU A 198 -0.80 4.17 3.40
N VAL A 199 -2.00 4.42 3.90
CA VAL A 199 -2.95 5.35 3.27
C VAL A 199 -2.42 6.78 3.42
N GLY A 200 -2.18 7.46 2.30
CA GLY A 200 -1.59 8.79 2.26
C GLY A 200 -0.06 8.84 2.18
N ALA A 201 0.64 7.69 2.17
CA ALA A 201 2.10 7.63 2.09
C ALA A 201 2.66 8.25 0.79
N LEU A 202 3.76 8.98 0.91
CA LEU A 202 4.44 9.72 -0.14
C LEU A 202 5.78 9.05 -0.50
N SER A 203 6.39 9.41 -1.64
CA SER A 203 7.66 8.81 -2.07
C SER A 203 8.78 8.98 -1.01
N ARG A 204 8.82 10.13 -0.32
CA ARG A 204 9.74 10.41 0.80
C ARG A 204 9.63 9.45 2.00
N ASP A 205 8.51 8.73 2.13
CA ASP A 205 8.29 7.80 3.24
C ASP A 205 8.90 6.42 2.96
N LEU A 206 9.25 6.12 1.69
CA LEU A 206 9.86 4.85 1.25
C LEU A 206 11.05 4.41 2.13
N PRO A 207 12.04 5.25 2.48
CA PRO A 207 13.17 4.82 3.31
C PRO A 207 12.76 4.42 4.73
N PHE A 208 11.76 5.09 5.33
CA PHE A 208 11.27 4.75 6.66
C PHE A 208 10.46 3.45 6.64
N MET A 209 9.50 3.34 5.72
CA MET A 209 8.65 2.15 5.60
C MET A 209 9.48 0.90 5.27
N THR A 210 10.53 1.06 4.47
CA THR A 210 11.48 -0.02 4.16
C THR A 210 12.27 -0.45 5.40
N ARG A 211 12.70 0.48 6.26
CA ARG A 211 13.30 0.14 7.57
C ARG A 211 12.34 -0.64 8.46
N GLU A 212 11.07 -0.24 8.53
CA GLU A 212 10.05 -0.96 9.30
C GLU A 212 9.75 -2.35 8.72
N LEU A 213 9.70 -2.52 7.39
CA LEU A 213 9.58 -3.84 6.75
C LEU A 213 10.74 -4.76 7.13
N VAL A 214 11.98 -4.30 6.97
CA VAL A 214 13.19 -5.05 7.30
C VAL A 214 13.20 -5.45 8.78
N LYS A 215 12.84 -4.53 9.68
CA LYS A 215 12.68 -4.76 11.12
C LYS A 215 11.61 -5.82 11.43
N ARG A 216 10.45 -5.76 10.77
CA ARG A 216 9.38 -6.76 10.96
C ARG A 216 9.80 -8.16 10.54
N ILE A 217 10.48 -8.29 9.40
CA ILE A 217 10.97 -9.60 8.95
C ILE A 217 12.04 -10.10 9.93
N LYS A 218 13.04 -9.28 10.30
CA LYS A 218 14.10 -9.64 11.25
C LYS A 218 13.61 -10.01 12.66
N ASN A 219 12.45 -9.51 13.08
CA ASN A 219 11.86 -9.79 14.38
C ASN A 219 10.83 -10.93 14.37
N ASP A 220 10.58 -11.59 13.23
CA ASP A 220 9.59 -12.67 13.12
C ASP A 220 10.28 -14.04 13.20
N GLU A 221 9.99 -14.76 14.29
CA GLU A 221 10.55 -16.07 14.64
C GLU A 221 10.37 -17.17 13.57
N ARG A 222 9.46 -16.96 12.61
CA ARG A 222 9.23 -17.89 11.49
C ARG A 222 10.21 -17.72 10.34
N THR A 223 11.05 -16.68 10.36
CA THR A 223 11.96 -16.34 9.27
C THR A 223 13.39 -16.82 9.52
N ASN A 224 14.03 -17.34 8.47
CA ASN A 224 15.48 -17.47 8.40
C ASN A 224 16.03 -16.38 7.47
N ILE A 225 16.56 -15.30 8.05
CA ILE A 225 17.01 -14.11 7.32
C ILE A 225 18.11 -14.42 6.29
N THR A 226 18.98 -15.41 6.50
CA THR A 226 20.03 -15.76 5.53
C THR A 226 19.56 -16.74 4.46
N GLU A 227 18.66 -17.68 4.81
CA GLU A 227 18.30 -18.78 3.91
C GLU A 227 17.00 -18.59 3.12
N ASP A 228 15.97 -17.98 3.71
CA ASP A 228 14.65 -17.86 3.07
C ASP A 228 14.70 -16.88 1.90
N TRP A 229 13.98 -17.15 0.80
CA TRP A 229 13.81 -16.19 -0.28
C TRP A 229 12.61 -15.27 -0.05
N LYS A 230 12.82 -13.96 -0.23
CA LYS A 230 11.82 -12.90 -0.07
C LYS A 230 11.40 -12.41 -1.45
N LEU A 231 10.11 -12.15 -1.64
CA LEU A 231 9.59 -11.31 -2.72
C LEU A 231 8.97 -10.05 -2.10
N ILE A 232 9.60 -8.90 -2.30
CA ILE A 232 9.16 -7.60 -1.79
C ILE A 232 8.58 -6.78 -2.95
N SER A 233 7.33 -6.36 -2.85
CA SER A 233 6.70 -5.47 -3.84
C SER A 233 6.71 -4.01 -3.38
N ILE A 234 7.15 -3.08 -4.24
CA ILE A 234 7.21 -1.65 -3.95
C ILE A 234 6.43 -0.87 -5.01
N MET A 235 5.40 -0.12 -4.61
CA MET A 235 4.59 0.73 -5.52
C MET A 235 4.11 1.99 -4.79
N MET A 236 4.42 3.17 -5.31
CA MET A 236 4.26 4.44 -4.58
C MET A 236 3.85 5.61 -5.53
N SER A 237 3.97 6.84 -5.03
CA SER A 237 3.88 8.12 -5.76
C SER A 237 2.48 8.63 -6.05
N SER A 238 1.42 7.83 -5.90
CA SER A 238 0.03 8.29 -6.16
C SER A 238 -0.31 9.55 -5.37
N ASN A 239 0.05 9.57 -4.08
CA ASN A 239 -0.20 10.71 -3.21
C ASN A 239 0.72 11.91 -3.53
N THR A 240 1.98 11.69 -3.93
CA THR A 240 2.89 12.78 -4.34
C THR A 240 2.37 13.47 -5.60
N PHE A 241 1.84 12.71 -6.57
CA PHE A 241 1.17 13.26 -7.75
C PHE A 241 -0.12 14.04 -7.42
N CYS A 242 -0.88 13.58 -6.43
CA CYS A 242 -2.17 14.15 -6.05
C CYS A 242 -2.09 15.33 -5.07
N LEU A 243 -1.07 15.36 -4.20
CA LEU A 243 -0.98 16.23 -3.03
C LEU A 243 0.28 17.11 -2.97
N GLU A 244 1.31 16.87 -3.77
CA GLU A 244 2.59 17.62 -3.66
C GLU A 244 3.02 18.37 -4.93
N LEU A 245 2.77 17.83 -6.15
CA LEU A 245 3.19 18.46 -7.43
C LEU A 245 2.72 19.91 -7.65
N CYS A 246 1.73 20.38 -6.89
CA CYS A 246 1.15 21.71 -7.00
C CYS A 246 1.58 22.70 -5.89
N TYR A 247 2.59 22.35 -5.08
CA TYR A 247 3.08 23.19 -3.97
C TYR A 247 4.58 23.55 -4.01
N GLU A 248 5.41 22.78 -4.69
CA GLU A 248 6.82 23.12 -4.97
C GLU A 248 7.08 23.12 -6.49
N ASP A 249 8.33 23.36 -6.91
CA ASP A 249 8.74 23.18 -8.30
C ASP A 249 8.59 21.71 -8.71
N TYR A 250 7.67 21.42 -9.62
CA TYR A 250 7.37 20.06 -10.06
C TYR A 250 8.52 19.39 -10.82
N SER A 251 9.50 20.13 -11.33
CA SER A 251 10.63 19.59 -12.09
C SER A 251 11.58 18.75 -11.25
N ILE A 252 11.72 19.03 -9.95
CA ILE A 252 12.69 18.35 -9.06
C ILE A 252 12.18 17.00 -8.55
N TYR A 253 10.87 16.73 -8.65
CA TYR A 253 10.25 15.56 -7.98
C TYR A 253 10.70 14.22 -8.56
N ALA A 254 10.98 14.14 -9.87
CA ALA A 254 11.46 12.89 -10.48
C ALA A 254 12.84 12.48 -9.92
N GLU A 255 13.71 13.44 -9.64
CA GLU A 255 15.03 13.18 -9.06
C GLU A 255 14.95 12.97 -7.54
N LYS A 256 14.07 13.68 -6.80
CA LYS A 256 13.74 13.34 -5.41
C LYS A 256 13.32 11.86 -5.30
N HIS A 257 12.37 11.44 -6.14
CA HIS A 257 11.90 10.05 -6.21
C HIS A 257 13.01 9.06 -6.56
N ARG A 258 13.95 9.42 -7.46
CA ARG A 258 15.14 8.58 -7.73
C ARG A 258 15.90 8.30 -6.43
N GLN A 259 16.21 9.34 -5.66
CA GLN A 259 17.00 9.20 -4.43
C GLN A 259 16.24 8.45 -3.34
N GLU A 260 14.93 8.66 -3.23
CA GLU A 260 14.04 7.99 -2.26
C GLU A 260 13.92 6.48 -2.55
N VAL A 261 13.68 6.10 -3.82
CA VAL A 261 13.64 4.70 -4.27
C VAL A 261 15.02 4.05 -4.16
N LEU A 262 16.09 4.71 -4.64
CA LEU A 262 17.46 4.19 -4.56
C LEU A 262 17.86 3.91 -3.09
N THR A 263 17.55 4.83 -2.18
CA THR A 263 17.79 4.64 -0.73
C THR A 263 17.07 3.41 -0.19
N ALA A 264 15.81 3.19 -0.58
CA ALA A 264 15.05 2.01 -0.17
C ALA A 264 15.64 0.71 -0.75
N LEU A 265 15.99 0.69 -2.05
CA LEU A 265 16.56 -0.49 -2.72
C LEU A 265 17.93 -0.88 -2.15
N LEU A 266 18.80 0.11 -1.89
CA LEU A 266 20.11 -0.13 -1.26
C LEU A 266 19.94 -0.68 0.16
N TYR A 267 19.03 -0.13 0.96
CA TYR A 267 18.78 -0.62 2.31
C TYR A 267 18.27 -2.07 2.33
N ILE A 268 17.41 -2.46 1.37
CA ILE A 268 17.00 -3.87 1.20
C ILE A 268 18.19 -4.75 0.81
N LYS A 269 18.99 -4.34 -0.18
CA LYS A 269 20.16 -5.09 -0.68
C LYS A 269 21.20 -5.36 0.42
N GLU A 270 21.37 -4.41 1.34
CA GLU A 270 22.25 -4.52 2.50
C GLU A 270 21.65 -5.38 3.63
N HIS A 271 20.36 -5.22 3.93
CA HIS A 271 19.76 -5.77 5.15
C HIS A 271 18.94 -7.06 4.98
N LEU A 272 18.57 -7.46 3.76
CA LEU A 272 17.78 -8.65 3.44
C LEU A 272 18.39 -9.44 2.27
N PRO A 273 19.36 -10.35 2.51
CA PRO A 273 19.89 -11.21 1.46
C PRO A 273 18.81 -12.16 0.90
N ARG A 274 19.02 -12.71 -0.30
CA ARG A 274 18.05 -13.58 -1.01
C ARG A 274 16.67 -12.91 -1.19
N THR A 275 16.68 -11.68 -1.71
CA THR A 275 15.46 -10.89 -1.93
C THR A 275 15.31 -10.53 -3.40
N ILE A 276 14.16 -10.88 -3.99
CA ILE A 276 13.66 -10.26 -5.22
C ILE A 276 12.88 -9.00 -4.81
N VAL A 277 13.25 -7.86 -5.38
CA VAL A 277 12.42 -6.65 -5.32
C VAL A 277 11.65 -6.49 -6.62
N ASN A 278 10.33 -6.58 -6.53
CA ASN A 278 9.40 -6.21 -7.59
C ASN A 278 9.11 -4.72 -7.44
N LEU A 279 9.86 -3.86 -8.15
CA LEU A 279 9.55 -2.43 -8.24
C LEU A 279 8.48 -2.22 -9.31
N ILE A 280 7.30 -1.79 -8.89
CA ILE A 280 6.18 -1.51 -9.78
C ILE A 280 6.15 -0.02 -10.10
N LEU A 281 6.10 0.28 -11.39
CA LEU A 281 6.14 1.66 -11.87
C LEU A 281 5.01 2.50 -11.27
N SER A 282 5.34 3.73 -10.86
CA SER A 282 4.41 4.73 -10.33
C SER A 282 3.19 4.88 -11.25
N PRO A 283 1.95 4.90 -10.73
CA PRO A 283 0.74 4.85 -11.56
C PRO A 283 0.53 6.17 -12.32
N ASN A 284 0.40 6.09 -13.64
CA ASN A 284 0.16 7.28 -14.46
C ASN A 284 -1.32 7.71 -14.37
N LEU A 285 -1.60 8.76 -13.60
CA LEU A 285 -2.95 9.21 -13.28
C LEU A 285 -3.67 9.93 -14.45
N GLU A 286 -3.03 10.09 -15.61
CA GLU A 286 -3.66 10.54 -16.87
C GLU A 286 -4.91 9.70 -17.23
N ILE A 287 -4.97 8.43 -16.77
CA ILE A 287 -6.15 7.57 -16.95
C ILE A 287 -7.41 8.11 -16.26
N LEU A 288 -7.28 8.74 -15.08
CA LEU A 288 -8.42 9.26 -14.31
C LEU A 288 -9.11 10.43 -15.03
N LEU A 289 -8.31 11.24 -15.75
CA LEU A 289 -8.76 12.38 -16.54
C LEU A 289 -9.63 11.96 -17.76
N LYS A 290 -9.57 10.68 -18.15
CA LYS A 290 -10.32 10.13 -19.28
C LYS A 290 -11.71 9.63 -18.89
N PHE A 291 -12.03 9.57 -17.59
CA PHE A 291 -13.34 9.16 -17.10
C PHE A 291 -14.38 10.28 -17.31
N LYS A 292 -15.40 9.98 -18.11
CA LYS A 292 -16.54 10.87 -18.40
C LYS A 292 -17.77 10.44 -17.61
N ASN A 293 -18.73 11.35 -17.43
CA ASN A 293 -20.01 11.10 -16.76
C ASN A 293 -19.87 10.51 -15.35
N LEU A 294 -18.84 10.96 -14.60
CA LEU A 294 -18.60 10.56 -13.22
C LEU A 294 -19.81 10.89 -12.32
N PRO A 295 -20.24 9.96 -11.44
CA PRO A 295 -21.19 10.29 -10.39
C PRO A 295 -20.69 11.44 -9.52
N THR A 296 -21.60 12.30 -9.03
CA THR A 296 -21.28 13.49 -8.23
C THR A 296 -20.34 13.19 -7.04
N ILE A 297 -20.51 12.02 -6.40
CA ILE A 297 -19.64 11.59 -5.30
C ILE A 297 -18.18 11.38 -5.78
N CYS A 298 -17.97 10.73 -6.92
CA CYS A 298 -16.64 10.49 -7.49
C CYS A 298 -15.98 11.81 -7.93
N PHE A 299 -16.75 12.73 -8.51
CA PHE A 299 -16.26 14.06 -8.88
C PHE A 299 -15.71 14.83 -7.67
N PHE A 300 -16.44 14.86 -6.55
CA PHE A 300 -15.95 15.49 -5.32
C PHE A 300 -14.77 14.74 -4.70
N THR A 301 -14.78 13.39 -4.69
CA THR A 301 -13.62 12.60 -4.22
C THR A 301 -12.36 12.89 -5.04
N HIS A 302 -12.46 13.02 -6.36
CA HIS A 302 -11.30 13.34 -7.20
C HIS A 302 -10.69 14.71 -6.87
N ILE A 303 -11.51 15.70 -6.50
CA ILE A 303 -11.05 17.04 -6.07
C ILE A 303 -10.41 16.99 -4.67
N VAL A 304 -10.96 16.19 -3.74
CA VAL A 304 -10.47 16.11 -2.36
C VAL A 304 -9.20 15.25 -2.24
N GLU A 305 -9.18 14.08 -2.88
CA GLU A 305 -8.05 13.15 -2.82
C GLU A 305 -6.92 13.51 -3.79
N CYS A 306 -7.24 14.22 -4.89
CA CYS A 306 -6.28 14.55 -5.93
C CYS A 306 -6.35 16.02 -6.42
N PRO A 307 -6.28 17.01 -5.49
CA PRO A 307 -6.41 18.43 -5.80
C PRO A 307 -5.41 18.93 -6.84
N CYS A 308 -4.16 18.43 -6.87
CA CYS A 308 -3.18 18.88 -7.87
C CYS A 308 -3.59 18.54 -9.32
N LEU A 309 -4.44 17.52 -9.55
CA LEU A 309 -4.91 17.15 -10.90
C LEU A 309 -6.33 17.64 -11.23
N TYR A 310 -7.15 17.92 -10.21
CA TYR A 310 -8.58 18.23 -10.38
C TYR A 310 -9.00 19.65 -9.96
N ALA A 311 -8.19 20.39 -9.20
CA ALA A 311 -8.52 21.77 -8.86
C ALA A 311 -8.31 22.69 -10.07
N ILE A 312 -9.30 23.56 -10.34
CA ILE A 312 -9.34 24.44 -11.51
C ILE A 312 -8.09 25.32 -11.62
N GLN A 313 -7.52 25.71 -10.47
CA GLN A 313 -6.34 26.56 -10.32
C GLN A 313 -5.02 25.97 -10.87
N TYR A 314 -4.97 24.67 -11.19
CA TYR A 314 -3.78 24.00 -11.74
C TYR A 314 -4.01 23.43 -13.15
N LYS A 315 -5.14 23.77 -13.79
CA LYS A 315 -5.56 23.20 -15.08
C LYS A 315 -4.57 23.49 -16.23
N ASP A 316 -3.81 24.57 -16.17
CA ASP A 316 -2.73 24.89 -17.12
C ASP A 316 -1.50 23.99 -16.92
N LYS A 317 -1.17 23.63 -15.67
CA LYS A 317 -0.03 22.77 -15.30
C LYS A 317 -0.27 21.28 -15.52
N LEU A 318 -1.52 20.87 -15.73
CA LEU A 318 -1.90 19.47 -15.88
C LEU A 318 -1.08 18.72 -16.95
N SER A 319 -0.74 19.38 -18.06
CA SER A 319 0.10 18.81 -19.12
C SER A 319 1.56 18.57 -18.72
N ASP A 320 2.07 19.34 -17.75
CA ASP A 320 3.41 19.15 -17.18
C ASP A 320 3.41 18.09 -16.08
N TYR A 321 2.39 18.05 -15.22
CA TYR A 321 2.24 16.98 -14.22
C TYR A 321 2.19 15.59 -14.87
N ILE A 322 1.54 15.47 -16.03
CA ILE A 322 1.54 14.24 -16.84
C ILE A 322 2.94 13.89 -17.38
N LYS A 323 3.81 14.88 -17.65
CA LYS A 323 5.24 14.64 -18.00
C LYS A 323 6.01 14.15 -16.78
N VAL A 324 5.81 14.75 -15.61
CA VAL A 324 6.47 14.35 -14.35
C VAL A 324 6.11 12.91 -13.97
N MET A 325 4.84 12.50 -14.10
CA MET A 325 4.45 11.09 -13.92
C MET A 325 5.22 10.14 -14.85
N LYS A 326 5.53 10.56 -16.08
CA LYS A 326 6.30 9.76 -17.05
C LYS A 326 7.80 9.77 -16.68
N GLN A 327 8.34 10.87 -16.19
CA GLN A 327 9.72 10.96 -15.69
C GLN A 327 9.94 10.04 -14.48
N PHE A 328 9.00 9.94 -13.53
CA PHE A 328 9.04 8.94 -12.45
C PHE A 328 9.16 7.51 -13.02
N GLN A 329 8.35 7.18 -14.03
CA GLN A 329 8.36 5.85 -14.65
C GLN A 329 9.67 5.55 -15.41
N GLU A 330 10.31 6.53 -16.03
CA GLU A 330 11.65 6.31 -16.63
C GLU A 330 12.74 6.17 -15.56
N VAL A 331 12.72 6.99 -14.50
CA VAL A 331 13.62 6.88 -13.33
C VAL A 331 13.56 5.48 -12.71
N GLU A 332 12.36 4.92 -12.53
CA GLU A 332 12.18 3.58 -11.97
C GLU A 332 12.74 2.48 -12.90
N LYS A 333 12.56 2.61 -14.23
CA LYS A 333 13.16 1.69 -15.22
C LYS A 333 14.68 1.80 -15.28
N GLU A 334 15.23 3.00 -15.10
CA GLU A 334 16.68 3.22 -15.02
C GLU A 334 17.27 2.54 -13.78
N LEU A 335 16.65 2.73 -12.61
CA LEU A 335 17.10 2.10 -11.36
C LEU A 335 17.11 0.56 -11.45
N VAL A 336 16.09 -0.05 -12.08
CA VAL A 336 16.02 -1.51 -12.28
C VAL A 336 17.13 -2.05 -13.21
N ARG A 337 17.83 -1.20 -13.99
CA ARG A 337 18.99 -1.59 -14.81
C ARG A 337 20.34 -1.50 -14.07
N ILE A 338 20.35 -1.01 -12.84
CA ILE A 338 21.57 -0.76 -12.04
C ILE A 338 21.78 -1.84 -10.94
N PHE A 339 20.76 -2.67 -10.69
CA PHE A 339 20.75 -3.71 -9.65
C PHE A 339 20.99 -5.12 -10.18
#